data_AF-A0A1C5TL97-F1
#
_entry.id   AF-A0A1C5TL97-F1
#
_cell.length_a   1.000
_cell.length_b   1.000
_cell.length_c   1.000
_cell.angle_alpha   90.00
_cell.angle_beta   90.00
_cell.angle_gamma   90.00
#
_symmetry.space_group_name_H-M   'P 1'
#
loop_
_entity.id
_entity.type
_entity.pdbx_description
1 polymer ?
#
loop_
_entity_poly.entity_id
_entity_poly.type
_entity_poly.pdbx_seq_one_letter_code
_entity_poly.pdbx_strand_id
1 'polypeptide(L)'
;MIGLLVFKEKLKQFYGKYNIYIVPVVKFLVGFLTFWLINANVGFMSKLKNPLIPVVMGLVASFIPYGVTAFLAGVFILIHVAQVSLEIALVIFVFVLAVTVLYYGFRPGDGYLLLLTPLLFFLRIPYVVPLVVGLSGSLVSIVPVCSGVCIYYILMYLKQNAGTLTGSSMAEMADRFIQIVKNVFGNELMWVMVAAFAAAILVVFILKNLSVDYSWSIAIVAGVITQLAVIFIGDFNFNLPVSAGSMIFGIVASVVIALIYQFFVFAVDYTRTEYLQYEDDDYYYYVKAVPKLTVSAPDVKVQRIYSRKNVRHEKNETRE
;
A
#
# COMPACT_ATOMS: atom_id res chain seq x y z
N MET A 1 -7.30 23.43 -10.65
CA MET A 1 -6.22 23.33 -9.65
C MET A 1 -6.67 23.79 -8.26
N ILE A 2 -7.20 25.02 -8.10
CA ILE A 2 -7.71 25.54 -6.81
C ILE A 2 -8.77 24.63 -6.16
N GLY A 3 -9.76 24.16 -6.92
CA GLY A 3 -10.81 23.27 -6.40
C GLY A 3 -10.27 21.94 -5.84
N LEU A 4 -9.24 21.36 -6.46
CA LEU A 4 -8.61 20.11 -6.00
C LEU A 4 -7.85 20.31 -4.69
N LEU A 5 -7.18 21.46 -4.53
CA LEU A 5 -6.46 21.82 -3.30
C LEU A 5 -7.43 22.11 -2.14
N VAL A 6 -8.54 22.82 -2.41
CA VAL A 6 -9.60 23.04 -1.40
C VAL A 6 -10.24 21.70 -1.00
N PHE A 7 -10.46 20.79 -1.94
CA PHE A 7 -10.97 19.45 -1.65
C PHE A 7 -9.99 18.64 -0.78
N LYS A 8 -8.70 18.67 -1.10
CA LYS A 8 -7.63 18.05 -0.29
C LYS A 8 -7.67 18.54 1.16
N GLU A 9 -7.77 19.86 1.39
CA GLU A 9 -7.81 20.37 2.76
C GLU A 9 -9.10 20.04 3.50
N LYS A 10 -10.24 20.03 2.82
CA LYS A 10 -11.50 19.54 3.41
C LYS A 10 -11.41 18.06 3.80
N LEU A 11 -10.79 17.21 2.98
CA LEU A 11 -10.56 15.81 3.31
C LEU A 11 -9.62 15.65 4.51
N LYS A 12 -8.54 16.43 4.57
CA LYS A 12 -7.60 16.39 5.71
C LYS A 12 -8.29 16.81 7.02
N GLN A 13 -9.12 17.85 6.98
CA GLN A 13 -9.93 18.28 8.12
C GLN A 13 -10.96 17.21 8.52
N PHE A 14 -11.63 16.59 7.55
CA PHE A 14 -12.57 15.48 7.78
C PHE A 14 -11.87 14.29 8.45
N TYR A 15 -10.72 13.87 7.92
CA TYR A 15 -9.92 12.80 8.52
C TYR A 15 -9.48 13.16 9.94
N GLY A 16 -8.97 14.38 10.16
CA GLY A 16 -8.56 14.85 11.49
C GLY A 16 -9.71 14.83 12.50
N LYS A 17 -10.92 15.21 12.08
CA LYS A 17 -12.11 15.23 12.95
C LYS A 17 -12.65 13.83 13.27
N TYR A 18 -12.65 12.92 12.31
CA TYR A 18 -13.27 11.59 12.45
C TYR A 18 -12.26 10.44 12.53
N ASN A 19 -10.97 10.73 12.76
CA ASN A 19 -9.88 9.74 12.83
C ASN A 19 -10.22 8.54 13.74
N ILE A 20 -10.85 8.81 14.89
CA ILE A 20 -11.25 7.79 15.87
C ILE A 20 -12.22 6.73 15.29
N TYR A 21 -13.00 7.08 14.28
CA TYR A 21 -13.91 6.16 13.59
C TYR A 21 -13.31 5.63 12.28
N ILE A 22 -12.61 6.48 11.54
CA ILE A 22 -12.04 6.12 10.23
C ILE A 22 -10.96 5.04 10.38
N VAL A 23 -10.05 5.16 11.35
CA VAL A 23 -8.95 4.21 11.51
C VAL A 23 -9.44 2.79 11.82
N PRO A 24 -10.35 2.56 12.79
CA PRO A 24 -10.93 1.24 13.00
C PRO A 24 -11.65 0.69 11.76
N VAL A 25 -12.39 1.53 11.02
CA VAL A 25 -13.08 1.09 9.79
C VAL A 25 -12.07 0.66 8.71
N VAL A 26 -10.99 1.41 8.51
CA VAL A 26 -9.93 1.02 7.55
C VAL A 26 -9.27 -0.29 7.98
N LYS A 27 -8.94 -0.43 9.27
CA LYS A 27 -8.39 -1.69 9.82
C LYS A 27 -9.35 -2.87 9.64
N PHE A 28 -10.65 -2.64 9.86
CA PHE A 28 -11.69 -3.62 9.59
C PHE A 28 -11.67 -4.08 8.14
N LEU A 29 -11.67 -3.14 7.19
CA LEU A 29 -11.67 -3.44 5.76
C LEU A 29 -10.41 -4.19 5.34
N VAL A 30 -9.23 -3.76 5.79
CA VAL A 30 -7.96 -4.44 5.50
C VAL A 30 -7.98 -5.86 6.06
N GLY A 31 -8.34 -6.03 7.34
CA GLY A 31 -8.45 -7.35 7.97
C GLY A 31 -9.45 -8.24 7.24
N PHE A 32 -10.69 -7.76 7.04
CA PHE A 32 -11.75 -8.49 6.34
C PHE A 32 -11.29 -8.96 4.96
N LEU A 33 -10.72 -8.06 4.14
CA LEU A 33 -10.24 -8.40 2.80
C LEU A 33 -9.10 -9.42 2.85
N THR A 34 -8.16 -9.29 3.79
CA THR A 34 -7.09 -10.28 3.99
C THR A 34 -7.67 -11.66 4.28
N PHE A 35 -8.50 -11.81 5.32
CA PHE A 35 -9.05 -13.11 5.70
C PHE A 35 -9.98 -13.68 4.63
N TRP A 36 -10.75 -12.83 3.96
CA TRP A 36 -11.62 -13.22 2.86
C TRP A 36 -10.80 -13.75 1.66
N LEU A 37 -9.72 -13.08 1.29
CA LEU A 37 -8.83 -13.53 0.21
C LEU A 37 -8.13 -14.85 0.55
N ILE A 38 -7.69 -15.04 1.79
CA ILE A 38 -7.11 -16.33 2.23
C ILE A 38 -8.17 -17.43 2.09
N ASN A 39 -9.40 -17.19 2.53
CA ASN A 39 -10.51 -18.13 2.37
C ASN A 39 -10.86 -18.43 0.92
N ALA A 40 -10.83 -17.42 0.04
CA ALA A 40 -11.16 -17.57 -1.37
C ALA A 40 -10.08 -18.33 -2.17
N ASN A 41 -8.82 -18.26 -1.74
CA ASN A 41 -7.70 -18.85 -2.47
C ASN A 41 -7.18 -20.16 -1.88
N VAL A 42 -7.14 -20.30 -0.56
CA VAL A 42 -6.66 -21.50 0.15
C VAL A 42 -7.85 -22.33 0.57
N GLY A 43 -8.70 -21.81 1.47
CA GLY A 43 -10.04 -22.35 1.74
C GLY A 43 -10.16 -23.86 2.08
N PHE A 44 -9.05 -24.55 2.40
CA PHE A 44 -9.02 -26.02 2.48
C PHE A 44 -9.83 -26.59 3.65
N MET A 45 -9.85 -25.91 4.81
CA MET A 45 -10.69 -26.31 5.93
C MET A 45 -12.13 -25.80 5.77
N SER A 46 -13.07 -26.73 5.60
CA SER A 46 -14.50 -26.43 5.41
C SER A 46 -15.12 -25.61 6.55
N LYS A 47 -14.71 -25.87 7.80
CA LYS A 47 -15.15 -25.12 9.00
C LYS A 47 -14.77 -23.64 8.94
N LEU A 48 -13.60 -23.32 8.37
CA LEU A 48 -13.10 -21.95 8.25
C LEU A 48 -13.58 -21.21 7.00
N LYS A 49 -14.14 -21.94 6.03
CA LYS A 49 -14.69 -21.39 4.78
C LYS A 49 -15.99 -20.60 4.99
N ASN A 50 -16.56 -20.59 6.20
CA ASN A 50 -17.76 -19.81 6.51
C ASN A 50 -17.51 -18.30 6.23
N PRO A 51 -18.33 -17.63 5.38
CA PRO A 51 -18.15 -16.23 5.03
C PRO A 51 -18.25 -15.28 6.24
N LEU A 52 -18.83 -15.71 7.36
CA LEU A 52 -18.87 -14.95 8.61
C LEU A 52 -17.50 -14.86 9.29
N ILE A 53 -16.59 -15.82 9.06
CA ILE A 53 -15.28 -15.85 9.74
C ILE A 53 -14.42 -14.65 9.32
N PRO A 54 -14.26 -14.31 8.03
CA PRO A 54 -13.58 -13.08 7.62
C PRO A 54 -14.20 -11.82 8.21
N VAL A 55 -15.54 -11.77 8.39
CA VAL A 55 -16.22 -10.61 8.98
C VAL A 55 -15.84 -10.46 10.46
N VAL A 56 -15.90 -11.55 11.23
CA VAL A 56 -15.51 -11.54 12.64
C VAL A 56 -14.02 -11.21 12.79
N MET A 57 -13.17 -11.78 11.95
CA MET A 57 -11.73 -11.50 11.98
C MET A 57 -11.41 -10.06 11.56
N GLY A 58 -12.15 -9.49 10.61
CA GLY A 58 -12.09 -8.06 10.29
C GLY A 58 -12.50 -7.18 11.48
N LEU A 59 -13.55 -7.56 12.21
CA LEU A 59 -13.96 -6.85 13.41
C LEU A 59 -12.87 -6.88 14.48
N VAL A 60 -12.24 -8.04 14.71
CA VAL A 60 -11.09 -8.16 15.61
C VAL A 60 -9.93 -7.28 15.13
N ALA A 61 -9.62 -7.29 13.84
CA ALA A 61 -8.57 -6.47 13.23
C ALA A 61 -8.77 -4.96 13.47
N SER A 62 -10.02 -4.49 13.56
CA SER A 62 -10.34 -3.08 13.79
C SER A 62 -9.81 -2.52 15.12
N PHE A 63 -9.66 -3.37 16.14
CA PHE A 63 -9.26 -2.98 17.50
C PHE A 63 -7.78 -3.24 17.80
N ILE A 64 -7.06 -3.97 16.94
CA ILE A 64 -5.68 -4.40 17.20
C ILE A 64 -4.68 -3.70 16.25
N PRO A 65 -3.36 -3.77 16.53
CA PRO A 65 -2.34 -3.31 15.59
C PRO A 65 -2.29 -4.16 14.31
N TYR A 66 -1.87 -3.55 13.20
CA TYR A 66 -1.72 -4.26 11.92
C TYR A 66 -0.75 -5.43 12.01
N GLY A 67 0.31 -5.29 12.82
CA GLY A 67 1.26 -6.36 13.06
C GLY A 67 0.62 -7.61 13.69
N VAL A 68 -0.26 -7.42 14.67
CA VAL A 68 -1.01 -8.53 15.30
C VAL A 68 -1.99 -9.14 14.29
N THR A 69 -2.62 -8.31 13.45
CA THR A 69 -3.48 -8.79 12.36
C THR A 69 -2.71 -9.65 11.35
N ALA A 70 -1.49 -9.24 10.99
CA ALA A 70 -0.60 -10.01 10.11
C ALA A 70 -0.20 -11.36 10.72
N PHE A 71 0.10 -11.39 12.01
CA PHE A 71 0.37 -12.62 12.74
C PHE A 71 -0.86 -13.56 12.72
N LEU A 72 -2.05 -13.04 13.03
CA LEU A 72 -3.30 -13.82 12.98
C LEU A 72 -3.61 -14.33 11.57
N ALA A 73 -3.33 -13.55 10.52
CA ALA A 73 -3.45 -13.99 9.13
C ALA A 73 -2.47 -15.13 8.80
N GLY A 74 -1.23 -15.07 9.30
CA GLY A 74 -0.26 -16.16 9.21
C GLY A 74 -0.76 -17.44 9.88
N VAL A 75 -1.25 -17.34 11.12
CA VAL A 75 -1.88 -18.48 11.83
C VAL A 75 -3.08 -19.03 11.05
N PHE A 76 -3.91 -18.15 10.49
CA PHE A 76 -5.06 -18.56 9.68
C PHE A 76 -4.64 -19.36 8.45
N ILE A 77 -3.62 -18.91 7.71
CA ILE A 77 -3.02 -19.66 6.60
C ILE A 77 -2.54 -21.03 7.07
N LEU A 78 -1.83 -21.09 8.20
CA LEU A 78 -1.31 -22.35 8.74
C LEU A 78 -2.41 -23.35 9.05
N ILE A 79 -3.53 -22.92 9.64
CA ILE A 79 -4.65 -23.82 9.93
C ILE A 79 -5.27 -24.39 8.65
N HIS A 80 -5.42 -23.56 7.60
CA HIS A 80 -5.89 -24.06 6.31
C HIS A 80 -4.93 -25.06 5.69
N VAL A 81 -3.63 -24.76 5.68
CA VAL A 81 -2.62 -25.61 5.04
C VAL A 81 -2.39 -26.91 5.81
N ALA A 82 -2.45 -26.89 7.13
CA ALA A 82 -2.31 -28.07 7.98
C ALA A 82 -3.39 -29.13 7.70
N GLN A 83 -4.53 -28.75 7.12
CA GLN A 83 -5.54 -29.71 6.68
C GLN A 83 -5.16 -30.47 5.39
N VAL A 84 -4.23 -29.94 4.61
CA VAL A 84 -3.75 -30.57 3.38
C VAL A 84 -2.46 -31.33 3.65
N SER A 85 -1.49 -30.68 4.29
CA SER A 85 -0.18 -31.25 4.60
C SER A 85 0.44 -30.52 5.78
N LEU A 86 0.83 -31.29 6.79
CA LEU A 86 1.48 -30.76 8.00
C LEU A 86 2.91 -30.32 7.70
N GLU A 87 3.57 -30.98 6.75
CA GLU A 87 4.93 -30.68 6.30
C GLU A 87 4.99 -29.29 5.65
N ILE A 88 4.02 -28.96 4.78
CA ILE A 88 3.96 -27.63 4.16
C ILE A 88 3.60 -26.56 5.20
N ALA A 89 2.70 -26.89 6.12
CA ALA A 89 2.38 -25.98 7.22
C ALA A 89 3.63 -25.67 8.06
N LEU A 90 4.51 -26.65 8.30
CA LEU A 90 5.78 -26.43 9.00
C LEU A 90 6.72 -25.48 8.23
N VAL A 91 6.88 -25.65 6.91
CA VAL A 91 7.70 -24.74 6.09
C VAL A 91 7.18 -23.30 6.18
N ILE A 92 5.86 -23.13 6.03
CA ILE A 92 5.23 -21.81 6.13
C ILE A 92 5.36 -21.26 7.54
N PHE A 93 5.28 -22.10 8.58
CA PHE A 93 5.43 -21.68 9.95
C PHE A 93 6.84 -21.14 10.21
N VAL A 94 7.87 -21.88 9.79
CA VAL A 94 9.27 -21.42 9.88
C VAL A 94 9.48 -20.12 9.10
N PHE A 95 8.91 -20.02 7.90
CA PHE A 95 8.98 -18.80 7.10
C PHE A 95 8.31 -17.61 7.78
N VAL A 96 7.07 -17.76 8.26
CA VAL A 96 6.32 -16.72 8.99
C VAL A 96 7.05 -16.31 10.27
N LEU A 97 7.65 -17.28 10.98
CA LEU A 97 8.44 -17.01 12.18
C LEU A 97 9.70 -16.22 11.83
N ALA A 98 10.44 -16.61 10.79
CA ALA A 98 11.61 -15.89 10.31
C ALA A 98 11.26 -14.44 9.91
N VAL A 99 10.17 -14.26 9.15
CA VAL A 99 9.65 -12.93 8.78
C VAL A 99 9.25 -12.14 10.02
N THR A 100 8.59 -12.75 11.00
CA THR A 100 8.18 -12.10 12.26
C THR A 100 9.41 -11.63 13.05
N VAL A 101 10.43 -12.49 13.21
CA VAL A 101 11.66 -12.14 13.93
C VAL A 101 12.43 -11.05 13.20
N LEU A 102 12.64 -11.19 11.89
CA LEU A 102 13.30 -10.19 11.07
C LEU A 102 12.55 -8.87 11.11
N TYR A 103 11.24 -8.90 10.93
CA TYR A 103 10.41 -7.71 10.93
C TYR A 103 10.43 -7.04 12.31
N TYR A 104 9.95 -7.69 13.38
CA TYR A 104 9.84 -7.06 14.70
C TYR A 104 11.19 -6.79 15.38
N GLY A 105 12.27 -7.44 14.96
CA GLY A 105 13.64 -7.14 15.41
C GLY A 105 14.06 -5.69 15.13
N PHE A 106 13.58 -5.09 14.04
CA PHE A 106 13.89 -3.70 13.67
C PHE A 106 12.88 -2.66 14.21
N ARG A 107 11.92 -3.08 15.07
CA ARG A 107 10.77 -2.27 15.54
C ARG A 107 10.07 -1.43 14.43
N PRO A 108 9.67 -2.00 13.28
CA PRO A 108 9.15 -1.22 12.19
C PRO A 108 7.66 -0.92 12.42
N GLY A 109 7.24 0.30 12.13
CA GLY A 109 5.83 0.72 12.18
C GLY A 109 4.98 0.25 10.99
N ASP A 110 5.60 -0.41 10.01
CA ASP A 110 5.02 -0.73 8.70
C ASP A 110 4.39 -2.13 8.59
N GLY A 111 3.81 -2.64 9.67
CA GLY A 111 3.38 -4.06 9.75
C GLY A 111 2.22 -4.37 8.82
N TYR A 112 1.53 -3.31 8.39
CA TYR A 112 0.47 -3.37 7.38
C TYR A 112 0.98 -3.82 6.00
N LEU A 113 2.28 -3.66 5.69
CA LEU A 113 2.85 -4.07 4.40
C LEU A 113 2.87 -5.60 4.21
N LEU A 114 2.96 -6.36 5.31
CA LEU A 114 2.83 -7.82 5.28
C LEU A 114 1.42 -8.26 4.85
N LEU A 115 0.41 -7.41 5.07
CA LEU A 115 -0.98 -7.66 4.69
C LEU A 115 -1.31 -7.09 3.31
N LEU A 116 -0.94 -5.84 3.06
CA LEU A 116 -1.29 -5.11 1.84
C LEU A 116 -0.58 -5.66 0.62
N THR A 117 0.68 -6.08 0.74
CA THR A 117 1.44 -6.56 -0.43
C THR A 117 0.75 -7.76 -1.08
N PRO A 118 0.52 -8.91 -0.40
CA PRO A 118 -0.16 -10.03 -1.03
C PRO A 118 -1.59 -9.70 -1.45
N LEU A 119 -2.29 -8.83 -0.72
CA LEU A 119 -3.63 -8.36 -1.07
C LEU A 119 -3.63 -7.63 -2.42
N LEU A 120 -2.66 -6.75 -2.67
CA LEU A 120 -2.55 -5.99 -3.92
C LEU A 120 -2.13 -6.86 -5.11
N PHE A 121 -1.40 -7.95 -4.87
CA PHE A 121 -1.19 -8.99 -5.89
C PHE A 121 -2.50 -9.66 -6.28
N PHE A 122 -3.34 -10.06 -5.32
CA PHE A 122 -4.66 -10.63 -5.63
C PHE A 122 -5.60 -9.63 -6.32
N LEU A 123 -5.49 -8.33 -6.00
CA LEU A 123 -6.23 -7.26 -6.68
C LEU A 123 -5.63 -6.85 -8.05
N ARG A 124 -4.57 -7.51 -8.52
CA ARG A 124 -3.89 -7.26 -9.81
C ARG A 124 -3.30 -5.85 -9.96
N ILE A 125 -2.95 -5.20 -8.86
CA ILE A 125 -2.25 -3.91 -8.85
C ILE A 125 -0.99 -3.93 -7.95
N PRO A 126 -0.15 -4.98 -7.99
CA PRO A 126 0.95 -5.12 -7.03
C PRO A 126 2.05 -4.07 -7.22
N TYR A 127 2.20 -3.52 -8.43
CA TYR A 127 3.22 -2.54 -8.79
C TYR A 127 3.11 -1.21 -8.02
N VAL A 128 1.99 -0.95 -7.35
CA VAL A 128 1.79 0.24 -6.52
C VAL A 128 2.61 0.20 -5.23
N VAL A 129 2.86 -1.01 -4.72
CA VAL A 129 3.54 -1.23 -3.45
C VAL A 129 4.93 -0.59 -3.46
N PRO A 130 5.84 -0.94 -4.39
CA PRO A 130 7.19 -0.38 -4.35
C PRO A 130 7.23 1.13 -4.57
N LEU A 131 6.31 1.69 -5.36
CA LEU A 131 6.24 3.14 -5.59
C LEU A 131 5.79 3.87 -4.33
N VAL A 132 4.66 3.48 -3.74
CA VAL A 132 4.12 4.16 -2.56
C VAL A 132 5.03 3.95 -1.35
N VAL A 133 5.53 2.72 -1.14
CA VAL A 133 6.47 2.42 -0.04
C VAL A 133 7.79 3.16 -0.21
N GLY A 134 8.32 3.26 -1.42
CA GLY A 134 9.49 4.10 -1.68
C GLY A 134 9.26 5.55 -1.28
N LEU A 135 8.10 6.12 -1.64
CA LEU A 135 7.71 7.50 -1.32
C LEU A 135 7.42 7.72 0.17
N SER A 136 6.76 6.78 0.85
CA SER A 136 6.25 6.94 2.22
C SER A 136 7.13 6.35 3.31
N GLY A 137 7.83 5.25 3.00
CA GLY A 137 8.49 4.38 3.95
C GLY A 137 9.98 4.65 4.11
N SER A 138 10.61 3.71 4.80
CA SER A 138 12.05 3.64 5.05
C SER A 138 12.67 2.47 4.26
N LEU A 139 14.01 2.39 4.22
CA LEU A 139 14.68 1.22 3.63
C LEU A 139 14.34 -0.09 4.35
N VAL A 140 13.99 -0.05 5.64
CA VAL A 140 13.57 -1.24 6.42
C VAL A 140 12.26 -1.81 5.89
N SER A 141 11.43 -0.98 5.25
CA SER A 141 10.14 -1.38 4.67
C SER A 141 10.28 -2.33 3.46
N ILE A 142 11.50 -2.55 2.94
CA ILE A 142 11.78 -3.58 1.90
C ILE A 142 11.50 -4.98 2.45
N VAL A 143 11.89 -5.27 3.69
CA VAL A 143 11.74 -6.60 4.31
C VAL A 143 10.27 -7.08 4.32
N PRO A 144 9.29 -6.33 4.85
CA PRO A 144 7.90 -6.77 4.84
C PRO A 144 7.29 -6.83 3.43
N VAL A 145 7.72 -5.97 2.50
CA VAL A 145 7.24 -6.02 1.10
C VAL A 145 7.71 -7.31 0.44
N CYS A 146 9.01 -7.61 0.48
CA CYS A 146 9.55 -8.83 -0.11
C CYS A 146 8.94 -10.08 0.53
N SER A 147 8.76 -10.07 1.85
CA SER A 147 8.08 -11.14 2.57
C SER A 147 6.64 -11.33 2.09
N GLY A 148 5.90 -10.24 1.88
CA GLY A 148 4.54 -10.27 1.34
C GLY A 148 4.45 -10.82 -0.10
N VAL A 149 5.46 -10.53 -0.95
CA VAL A 149 5.58 -11.13 -2.29
C VAL A 149 5.74 -12.65 -2.17
N CYS A 150 6.64 -13.12 -1.30
CA CYS A 150 6.85 -14.55 -1.07
C CYS A 150 5.56 -15.23 -0.56
N ILE A 151 4.87 -14.63 0.40
CA ILE A 151 3.58 -15.15 0.91
C ILE A 151 2.60 -15.33 -0.24
N TYR A 152 2.44 -14.33 -1.13
CA TYR A 152 1.55 -14.45 -2.27
C TYR A 152 1.88 -15.65 -3.18
N TYR A 153 3.14 -15.82 -3.56
CA TYR A 153 3.54 -16.92 -4.44
C TYR A 153 3.43 -18.29 -3.76
N ILE A 154 3.70 -18.38 -2.46
CA ILE A 154 3.45 -19.59 -1.66
C ILE A 154 1.97 -19.95 -1.67
N LEU A 155 1.08 -18.97 -1.45
CA LEU A 155 -0.37 -19.19 -1.49
C LEU A 155 -0.87 -19.62 -2.88
N MET A 156 -0.29 -19.05 -3.95
CA MET A 156 -0.60 -19.46 -5.32
C MET A 156 -0.13 -20.88 -5.62
N TYR A 157 1.08 -21.25 -5.19
CA TYR A 157 1.59 -22.61 -5.32
C TYR A 157 0.66 -23.63 -4.63
N LEU A 158 0.26 -23.33 -3.38
CA LEU A 158 -0.68 -24.15 -2.62
C LEU A 158 -2.03 -24.32 -3.35
N LYS A 159 -2.60 -23.22 -3.85
CA LYS A 159 -3.87 -23.22 -4.56
C LYS A 159 -3.82 -24.09 -5.82
N GLN A 160 -2.73 -24.00 -6.58
CA GLN A 160 -2.56 -24.73 -7.84
C GLN A 160 -2.28 -26.22 -7.63
N ASN A 161 -1.62 -26.58 -6.52
CA ASN A 161 -1.15 -27.95 -6.26
C ASN A 161 -1.98 -28.67 -5.18
N ALA A 162 -3.06 -28.08 -4.67
CA ALA A 162 -3.84 -28.62 -3.55
C ALA A 162 -4.19 -30.12 -3.66
N GLY A 163 -4.57 -30.58 -4.85
CA GLY A 163 -4.94 -31.99 -5.09
C GLY A 163 -3.77 -32.98 -5.14
N THR A 164 -2.55 -32.52 -5.42
CA THR A 164 -1.34 -33.36 -5.41
C THR A 164 -0.66 -33.40 -4.04
N LEU A 165 -1.01 -32.45 -3.17
CA LEU A 165 -0.50 -32.34 -1.81
C LEU A 165 -1.27 -33.23 -0.81
N THR A 166 -2.46 -33.71 -1.17
CA THR A 166 -3.26 -34.60 -0.33
C THR A 166 -2.86 -36.07 -0.49
N GLY A 167 -2.29 -36.65 0.57
CA GLY A 167 -2.24 -38.10 0.80
C GLY A 167 -0.96 -38.80 0.34
N SER A 168 -0.25 -39.44 1.29
CA SER A 168 0.40 -40.76 1.15
C SER A 168 1.10 -41.21 2.44
N SER A 169 1.74 -42.39 2.35
CA SER A 169 2.46 -43.09 3.42
C SER A 169 3.70 -42.35 3.94
N MET A 170 4.12 -42.67 5.17
CA MET A 170 5.22 -42.02 5.90
C MET A 170 6.57 -42.03 5.15
N ALA A 171 6.83 -43.00 4.27
CA ALA A 171 8.10 -43.09 3.53
C ALA A 171 8.23 -42.06 2.39
N GLU A 172 7.12 -41.59 1.82
CA GLU A 172 7.10 -40.58 0.74
C GLU A 172 7.14 -39.14 1.27
N MET A 173 7.07 -38.96 2.59
CA MET A 173 6.93 -37.66 3.24
C MET A 173 8.18 -36.78 3.07
N ALA A 174 9.37 -37.37 3.21
CA ALA A 174 10.64 -36.64 3.10
C ALA A 174 10.89 -36.16 1.66
N ASP A 175 10.65 -37.01 0.67
CA ASP A 175 10.82 -36.64 -0.75
C ASP A 175 9.82 -35.56 -1.18
N ARG A 176 8.57 -35.64 -0.71
CA ARG A 176 7.57 -34.59 -0.93
C ARG A 176 7.99 -33.27 -0.30
N PHE A 177 8.47 -33.29 0.94
CA PHE A 177 8.97 -32.08 1.61
C PHE A 177 10.08 -31.41 0.79
N ILE A 178 11.07 -32.19 0.33
CA ILE A 178 12.17 -31.68 -0.51
C ILE A 178 11.63 -31.11 -1.83
N GLN A 179 10.69 -31.80 -2.48
CA GLN A 179 10.07 -31.31 -3.72
C GLN A 179 9.28 -30.02 -3.50
N ILE A 180 8.50 -29.90 -2.43
CA ILE A 180 7.76 -28.67 -2.10
C ILE A 180 8.73 -27.51 -1.90
N VAL A 181 9.77 -27.69 -1.08
CA VAL A 181 10.78 -26.65 -0.84
C VAL A 181 11.43 -26.24 -2.16
N LYS A 182 11.82 -27.20 -3.00
CA LYS A 182 12.37 -26.93 -4.33
C LYS A 182 11.41 -26.19 -5.24
N ASN A 183 10.12 -26.54 -5.24
CA ASN A 183 9.14 -25.91 -6.12
C ASN A 183 8.73 -24.51 -5.65
N VAL A 184 8.62 -24.31 -4.34
CA VAL A 184 8.28 -23.00 -3.75
C VAL A 184 9.45 -22.03 -3.91
N PHE A 185 10.66 -22.43 -3.50
CA PHE A 185 11.84 -21.56 -3.56
C PHE A 185 12.54 -21.58 -4.92
N GLY A 186 12.24 -22.54 -5.78
CA GLY A 186 12.65 -22.55 -7.19
C GLY A 186 11.74 -21.75 -8.11
N ASN A 187 10.72 -21.07 -7.56
CA ASN A 187 9.87 -20.19 -8.34
C ASN A 187 10.65 -18.92 -8.76
N GLU A 188 11.20 -18.94 -9.98
CA GLU A 188 11.98 -17.85 -10.55
C GLU A 188 11.18 -16.55 -10.63
N LEU A 189 9.88 -16.63 -10.99
CA LEU A 189 8.99 -15.48 -11.04
C LEU A 189 8.84 -14.79 -9.68
N MET A 190 8.78 -15.57 -8.60
CA MET A 190 8.75 -15.02 -7.23
C MET A 190 9.99 -14.18 -6.93
N TRP A 191 11.18 -14.72 -7.21
CA TRP A 191 12.44 -14.03 -6.93
C TRP A 191 12.68 -12.81 -7.81
N VAL A 192 12.31 -12.88 -9.09
CA VAL A 192 12.37 -11.72 -9.99
C VAL A 192 11.45 -10.61 -9.48
N MET A 193 10.25 -10.94 -8.99
CA MET A 193 9.34 -9.94 -8.42
C MET A 193 9.86 -9.36 -7.09
N VAL A 194 10.45 -10.18 -6.22
CA VAL A 194 11.14 -9.71 -5.01
C VAL A 194 12.25 -8.73 -5.36
N ALA A 195 13.11 -9.08 -6.32
CA ALA A 195 14.19 -8.22 -6.77
C ALA A 195 13.68 -6.91 -7.40
N ALA A 196 12.66 -6.98 -8.25
CA ALA A 196 12.06 -5.81 -8.88
C ALA A 196 11.46 -4.84 -7.86
N PHE A 197 10.79 -5.37 -6.82
CA PHE A 197 10.16 -4.55 -5.79
C PHE A 197 11.21 -3.92 -4.88
N ALA A 198 12.22 -4.68 -4.46
CA ALA A 198 13.32 -4.16 -3.65
C ALA A 198 14.10 -3.06 -4.39
N ALA A 199 14.47 -3.30 -5.65
CA ALA A 199 15.20 -2.34 -6.48
C ALA A 199 14.38 -1.07 -6.72
N ALA A 200 13.09 -1.20 -7.03
CA ALA A 200 12.22 -0.05 -7.22
C ALA A 200 12.04 0.77 -5.93
N ILE A 201 11.82 0.13 -4.77
CA ILE A 201 11.75 0.83 -3.47
C ILE A 201 13.05 1.61 -3.22
N LEU A 202 14.20 0.97 -3.44
CA LEU A 202 15.50 1.58 -3.22
C LEU A 202 15.71 2.82 -4.12
N VAL A 203 15.43 2.70 -5.42
CA VAL A 203 15.54 3.81 -6.37
C VAL A 203 14.59 4.95 -6.01
N VAL A 204 13.31 4.65 -5.76
CA VAL A 204 12.31 5.66 -5.39
C VAL A 204 12.70 6.36 -4.09
N PHE A 205 13.16 5.60 -3.08
CA PHE A 205 13.57 6.15 -1.79
C PHE A 205 14.80 7.05 -1.91
N ILE A 206 15.79 6.69 -2.74
CA ILE A 206 16.96 7.54 -2.95
C ILE A 206 16.55 8.83 -3.68
N LEU A 207 15.82 8.70 -4.79
CA LEU A 207 15.48 9.84 -5.64
C LEU A 207 14.55 10.85 -4.97
N LYS A 208 13.57 10.41 -4.16
CA LYS A 208 12.66 11.33 -3.46
C LYS A 208 13.38 12.24 -2.47
N ASN A 209 14.52 11.78 -1.93
CA ASN A 209 15.30 12.48 -0.91
C ASN A 209 16.36 13.41 -1.51
N LEU A 210 16.48 13.47 -2.85
CA LEU A 210 17.35 14.43 -3.52
C LEU A 210 16.76 15.84 -3.46
N SER A 211 17.64 16.84 -3.37
CA SER A 211 17.30 18.28 -3.37
C SER A 211 16.95 18.86 -4.76
N VAL A 212 16.50 18.01 -5.68
CA VAL A 212 16.16 18.36 -7.07
C VAL A 212 14.67 18.72 -7.17
N ASP A 213 14.33 19.66 -8.04
CA ASP A 213 12.92 19.98 -8.32
C ASP A 213 12.21 18.77 -8.93
N TYR A 214 10.95 18.58 -8.55
CA TYR A 214 10.14 17.42 -8.95
C TYR A 214 10.71 16.05 -8.54
N SER A 215 11.59 15.99 -7.53
CA SER A 215 12.23 14.75 -7.05
C SER A 215 11.26 13.58 -6.84
N TRP A 216 10.07 13.84 -6.29
CA TRP A 216 9.03 12.82 -6.09
C TRP A 216 8.45 12.29 -7.40
N SER A 217 8.16 13.17 -8.37
CA SER A 217 7.66 12.75 -9.69
C SER A 217 8.72 11.97 -10.46
N ILE A 218 9.98 12.42 -10.40
CA ILE A 218 11.13 11.73 -10.99
C ILE A 218 11.31 10.36 -10.33
N ALA A 219 11.18 10.27 -9.00
CA ALA A 219 11.26 9.02 -8.27
C ALA A 219 10.20 8.01 -8.73
N ILE A 220 8.95 8.44 -8.93
CA ILE A 220 7.88 7.55 -9.45
C ILE A 220 8.25 7.00 -10.83
N VAL A 221 8.65 7.88 -11.77
CA VAL A 221 8.99 7.47 -13.14
C VAL A 221 10.19 6.52 -13.15
N ALA A 222 11.25 6.86 -12.41
CA ALA A 222 12.45 6.04 -12.29
C ALA A 222 12.14 4.69 -11.63
N GLY A 223 11.30 4.66 -10.59
CA GLY A 223 10.85 3.43 -9.94
C GLY A 223 10.13 2.49 -10.89
N VAL A 224 9.24 3.01 -11.74
CA VAL A 224 8.56 2.22 -12.78
C VAL A 224 9.54 1.67 -13.80
N ILE A 225 10.49 2.50 -14.27
CA ILE A 225 11.51 2.08 -15.23
C ILE A 225 12.38 0.97 -14.63
N THR A 226 12.86 1.13 -13.39
CA THR A 226 13.64 0.11 -12.67
C THR A 226 12.86 -1.18 -12.52
N GLN A 227 11.59 -1.08 -12.12
CA GLN A 227 10.73 -2.24 -11.95
C GLN A 227 10.53 -3.02 -13.26
N LEU A 228 10.24 -2.31 -14.35
CA LEU A 228 10.11 -2.91 -15.69
C LEU A 228 11.42 -3.52 -16.15
N ALA A 229 12.55 -2.84 -15.97
CA ALA A 229 13.86 -3.33 -16.37
C ALA A 229 14.19 -4.65 -15.67
N VAL A 230 14.00 -4.74 -14.35
CA VAL A 230 14.26 -5.98 -13.60
C VAL A 230 13.33 -7.10 -14.04
N ILE A 231 12.04 -6.81 -14.26
CA ILE A 231 11.07 -7.82 -14.72
C ILE A 231 11.42 -8.32 -16.12
N PHE A 232 11.78 -7.44 -17.06
CA PHE A 232 12.14 -7.83 -18.42
C PHE A 232 13.47 -8.58 -18.48
N ILE A 233 14.46 -8.18 -17.67
CA ILE A 233 15.71 -8.94 -17.54
C ILE A 233 15.39 -10.34 -16.99
N GLY A 234 14.54 -10.44 -15.95
CA GLY A 234 14.11 -11.73 -15.42
C GLY A 234 13.37 -12.57 -16.45
N ASP A 235 12.43 -11.97 -17.16
CA ASP A 235 11.65 -12.64 -18.21
C ASP A 235 12.53 -13.17 -19.33
N PHE A 236 13.51 -12.38 -19.79
CA PHE A 236 14.47 -12.80 -20.81
C PHE A 236 15.34 -13.97 -20.37
N ASN A 237 15.78 -14.01 -19.10
CA ASN A 237 16.68 -15.05 -18.60
C ASN A 237 15.94 -16.34 -18.19
N PHE A 238 14.69 -16.23 -17.71
CA PHE A 238 13.94 -17.33 -17.09
C PHE A 238 12.67 -17.72 -17.86
N ASN A 239 12.34 -17.03 -18.96
CA ASN A 239 11.15 -17.26 -19.79
C ASN A 239 9.86 -17.28 -18.96
N LEU A 240 9.58 -16.15 -18.30
CA LEU A 240 8.55 -16.08 -17.27
C LEU A 240 7.14 -15.95 -17.89
N PRO A 241 6.10 -16.48 -17.23
CA PRO A 241 4.72 -16.38 -17.73
C PRO A 241 4.09 -15.02 -17.44
N VAL A 242 4.76 -13.91 -17.77
CA VAL A 242 4.28 -12.55 -17.50
C VAL A 242 3.40 -12.06 -18.65
N SER A 243 2.11 -11.87 -18.40
CA SER A 243 1.20 -11.28 -19.39
C SER A 243 1.42 -9.78 -19.51
N ALA A 244 1.90 -9.33 -20.67
CA ALA A 244 2.14 -7.92 -20.98
C ALA A 244 0.91 -7.04 -20.72
N GLY A 245 -0.29 -7.48 -21.12
CA GLY A 245 -1.53 -6.72 -20.93
C GLY A 245 -1.87 -6.49 -19.45
N SER A 246 -1.73 -7.53 -18.62
CA SER A 246 -1.97 -7.42 -17.18
C SER A 246 -0.94 -6.52 -16.49
N MET A 247 0.31 -6.58 -16.93
CA MET A 247 1.40 -5.76 -16.40
C MET A 247 1.22 -4.29 -16.75
N ILE A 248 0.88 -3.96 -18.00
CA ILE A 248 0.63 -2.57 -18.43
C ILE A 248 -0.51 -1.96 -17.61
N PHE A 249 -1.64 -2.66 -17.49
CA PHE A 249 -2.76 -2.19 -16.68
C PHE A 249 -2.35 -1.96 -15.22
N GLY A 250 -1.64 -2.94 -14.63
CA GLY A 250 -1.16 -2.86 -13.25
C GLY A 250 -0.24 -1.66 -13.02
N ILE A 251 0.68 -1.38 -13.95
CA ILE A 251 1.61 -0.24 -13.85
C ILE A 251 0.88 1.09 -14.00
N VAL A 252 0.01 1.23 -15.00
CA VAL A 252 -0.75 2.48 -15.21
C VAL A 252 -1.59 2.81 -13.98
N ALA A 253 -2.32 1.83 -13.44
CA ALA A 253 -3.08 2.01 -12.21
C ALA A 253 -2.17 2.41 -11.03
N SER A 254 -0.99 1.80 -10.94
CA SER A 254 -0.02 2.07 -9.87
C SER A 254 0.57 3.48 -9.94
N VAL A 255 0.88 3.97 -11.14
CA VAL A 255 1.33 5.35 -11.36
C VAL A 255 0.25 6.35 -10.97
N VAL A 256 -1.00 6.12 -11.37
CA VAL A 256 -2.13 6.98 -10.99
C VAL A 256 -2.28 7.05 -9.48
N ILE A 257 -2.22 5.89 -8.79
CA ILE A 257 -2.31 5.85 -7.32
C ILE A 257 -1.12 6.55 -6.66
N ALA A 258 0.10 6.36 -7.18
CA ALA A 258 1.29 7.03 -6.66
C ALA A 258 1.24 8.56 -6.83
N LEU A 259 0.70 9.05 -7.96
CA LEU A 259 0.50 10.47 -8.21
C LEU A 259 -0.60 11.06 -7.30
N ILE A 260 -1.68 10.31 -7.07
CA ILE A 260 -2.70 10.69 -6.07
C ILE A 260 -2.04 10.79 -4.70
N TYR A 261 -1.24 9.79 -4.30
CA TYR A 261 -0.52 9.80 -3.03
C TYR A 261 0.42 11.02 -2.91
N GLN A 262 1.23 11.28 -3.94
CA GLN A 262 2.09 12.46 -4.02
C GLN A 262 1.28 13.75 -3.87
N PHE A 263 0.14 13.87 -4.55
CA PHE A 263 -0.71 15.06 -4.43
C PHE A 263 -1.22 15.28 -3.00
N PHE A 264 -1.62 14.22 -2.29
CA PHE A 264 -2.08 14.35 -0.90
C PHE A 264 -0.94 14.65 0.08
N VAL A 265 0.22 14.03 -0.09
CA VAL A 265 1.32 14.12 0.89
C VAL A 265 2.28 15.27 0.58
N PHE A 266 2.63 15.48 -0.69
CA PHE A 266 3.70 16.36 -1.13
C PHE A 266 3.26 17.27 -2.30
N ALA A 267 2.31 18.17 -2.02
CA ALA A 267 1.92 19.23 -2.96
C ALA A 267 2.70 20.52 -2.65
N VAL A 268 3.73 20.80 -3.44
CA VAL A 268 4.63 21.95 -3.30
C VAL A 268 4.66 22.78 -4.59
N ASP A 269 5.04 24.05 -4.46
CA ASP A 269 5.13 25.01 -5.55
C ASP A 269 6.59 25.34 -5.85
N TYR A 270 7.16 24.65 -6.85
CA TYR A 270 8.55 24.84 -7.26
C TYR A 270 8.83 26.22 -7.89
N THR A 271 7.81 26.94 -8.36
CA THR A 271 7.99 28.26 -9.00
C THR A 271 8.37 29.34 -7.99
N ARG A 272 8.04 29.13 -6.71
CA ARG A 272 8.35 30.03 -5.59
C ARG A 272 9.45 29.45 -4.69
N THR A 273 10.43 28.78 -5.29
CA THR A 273 11.58 28.26 -4.55
C THR A 273 12.46 29.40 -4.06
N GLU A 274 12.76 29.40 -2.75
CA GLU A 274 13.61 30.38 -2.09
C GLU A 274 14.87 29.70 -1.51
N TYR A 275 16.01 30.39 -1.56
CA TYR A 275 17.25 29.94 -0.93
C TYR A 275 17.53 30.84 0.27
N LEU A 276 17.49 30.26 1.46
CA LEU A 276 17.60 30.95 2.73
C LEU A 276 18.93 30.58 3.39
N GLN A 277 19.52 31.55 4.08
CA GLN A 277 20.73 31.37 4.87
C GLN A 277 20.37 31.62 6.34
N TYR A 278 20.73 30.66 7.19
CA TYR A 278 20.58 30.79 8.64
C TYR A 278 21.96 30.60 9.27
N GLU A 279 22.23 31.33 10.34
CA GLU A 279 23.45 31.22 11.14
C GLU A 279 23.01 31.06 12.60
N ASP A 280 23.61 30.11 13.30
CA ASP A 280 23.60 30.02 14.75
C ASP A 280 25.05 30.05 15.28
N ASP A 281 25.22 29.99 16.60
CA ASP A 281 26.53 30.12 17.25
C ASP A 281 27.53 29.03 16.80
N ASP A 282 27.05 27.87 16.30
CA ASP A 282 27.86 26.72 15.93
C ASP A 282 27.91 26.45 14.41
N TYR A 283 26.91 26.92 13.63
CA TYR A 283 26.69 26.50 12.24
C TYR A 283 26.12 27.59 11.32
N TYR A 284 26.58 27.57 10.07
CA TYR A 284 25.96 28.24 8.92
C TYR A 284 25.16 27.23 8.08
N TYR A 285 23.86 27.47 7.92
CA TYR A 285 22.94 26.64 7.13
C TYR A 285 22.60 27.31 5.80
N TYR A 286 22.75 26.56 4.71
CA TYR A 286 22.22 26.90 3.39
C TYR A 286 21.01 26.00 3.09
N VAL A 287 19.81 26.59 3.07
CA VAL A 287 18.55 25.83 2.99
C VAL A 287 17.78 26.21 1.74
N LYS A 288 17.28 25.20 1.01
CA LYS A 288 16.31 25.37 -0.07
C LYS A 288 14.89 25.23 0.51
N ALA A 289 14.11 26.30 0.46
CA ALA A 289 12.72 26.32 0.89
C ALA A 289 11.79 26.24 -0.33
N VAL A 290 10.94 25.21 -0.37
CA VAL A 290 9.89 25.08 -1.39
C VAL A 290 8.52 25.17 -0.71
N PRO A 291 7.72 26.23 -0.96
CA PRO A 291 6.47 26.44 -0.26
C PRO A 291 5.43 25.37 -0.63
N LYS A 292 4.64 24.95 0.37
CA LYS A 292 3.51 24.02 0.15
C LYS A 292 2.34 24.77 -0.50
N LEU A 293 1.67 24.12 -1.45
CA LEU A 293 0.46 24.64 -2.06
C LEU A 293 -0.67 24.63 -1.02
N THR A 294 -1.00 25.80 -0.47
CA THR A 294 -2.16 26.00 0.40
C THR A 294 -3.07 27.03 -0.25
N VAL A 295 -4.38 26.78 -0.21
CA VAL A 295 -5.38 27.73 -0.68
C VAL A 295 -6.32 27.98 0.48
N SER A 296 -6.30 29.20 1.03
CA SER A 296 -7.36 29.66 1.93
C SER A 296 -8.66 29.66 1.14
N ALA A 297 -9.71 29.03 1.68
CA ALA A 297 -11.03 29.04 1.03
C ALA A 297 -11.40 30.49 0.68
N PRO A 298 -11.97 30.77 -0.52
CA PRO A 298 -12.35 32.12 -0.87
C PRO A 298 -13.34 32.61 0.19
N ASP A 299 -12.99 33.71 0.85
CA ASP A 299 -13.83 34.33 1.85
C ASP A 299 -15.07 34.86 1.12
N VAL A 300 -16.20 34.14 1.23
CA VAL A 300 -17.45 34.53 0.57
C VAL A 300 -17.98 35.76 1.29
N LYS A 301 -17.49 36.94 0.90
CA LYS A 301 -18.02 38.22 1.35
C LYS A 301 -19.45 38.35 0.81
N VAL A 302 -20.42 37.92 1.62
CA VAL A 302 -21.84 38.20 1.37
C VAL A 302 -22.05 39.70 1.57
N GLN A 303 -21.90 40.48 0.49
CA GLN A 303 -22.36 41.86 0.48
C GLN A 303 -23.90 41.85 0.51
N ARG A 304 -24.49 42.18 1.66
CA ARG A 304 -25.92 42.44 1.77
C ARG A 304 -26.23 43.73 1.02
N ILE A 305 -26.85 43.60 -0.16
CA ILE A 305 -27.41 44.74 -0.89
C ILE A 305 -28.70 45.14 -0.17
N TYR A 306 -28.66 46.20 0.63
CA TYR A 306 -29.89 46.82 1.14
C TYR A 306 -30.56 47.58 0.00
N SER A 307 -31.72 47.10 -0.46
CA SER A 307 -32.56 47.83 -1.41
C SER A 307 -33.20 49.03 -0.69
N ARG A 308 -32.82 50.25 -1.09
CA ARG A 308 -33.37 51.50 -0.53
C ARG A 308 -34.79 51.70 -1.08
N LYS A 309 -35.81 51.48 -0.24
CA LYS A 309 -37.22 51.71 -0.57
C LYS A 309 -37.46 53.22 -0.74
N ASN A 310 -37.63 53.68 -1.97
CA ASN A 310 -38.03 55.05 -2.29
C ASN A 310 -39.43 55.32 -1.71
N VAL A 311 -39.50 56.08 -0.62
CA VAL A 311 -40.76 56.66 -0.13
C VAL A 311 -41.02 57.91 -0.98
N ARG A 312 -41.96 57.79 -1.91
CA ARG A 312 -42.48 58.90 -2.73
C ARG A 312 -43.34 59.78 -1.81
N HIS A 313 -42.94 61.03 -1.62
CA HIS A 313 -43.78 62.04 -0.98
C HIS A 313 -44.98 62.33 -1.91
N GLU A 314 -46.18 61.92 -1.52
CA GLU A 314 -47.42 62.46 -2.08
C GLU A 314 -47.61 63.88 -1.55
N LYS A 315 -47.49 64.86 -2.43
CA LYS A 315 -47.86 66.26 -2.18
C LYS A 315 -49.32 66.40 -2.63
N ASN A 316 -50.25 66.42 -1.67
CA ASN A 316 -51.64 66.78 -1.91
C ASN A 316 -51.71 68.25 -2.33
N GLU A 317 -51.93 68.49 -3.62
CA GLU A 317 -52.45 69.75 -4.15
C GLU A 317 -53.72 69.45 -4.93
N THR A 318 -54.87 69.73 -4.32
CA THR A 318 -56.03 70.26 -5.05
C THR A 318 -56.97 70.95 -4.06
N ARG A 319 -56.98 72.28 -4.17
CA ARG A 319 -58.08 73.15 -3.73
C ARG A 319 -59.09 73.20 -4.88
N GLU A 320 -60.34 73.48 -4.48
CA GLU A 320 -61.56 73.76 -5.26
C GLU A 320 -62.43 72.54 -5.59
#